data_AF-A0A820XZS7-F1
#
_entry.id   AF-A0A820XZS7-F1
#
_cell.length_a   1.000
_cell.length_b   1.000
_cell.length_c   1.000
_cell.angle_alpha   90.00
_cell.angle_beta   90.00
_cell.angle_gamma   90.00
#
_symmetry.space_group_name_H-M   'P 1'
#
loop_
_entity.id
_entity.type
_entity.pdbx_description
1 polymer ?
#
loop_
_entity_poly.entity_id
_entity_poly.type
_entity_poly.pdbx_seq_one_letter_code
_entity_poly.pdbx_strand_id
1 'polypeptide(L)'
;MLTVDNKVIQCRFPQLSLNINTLTFNIPDTDQPICQSWFYPIIIENYHARLVVPYLNCTAIFYVGEGDKKYEKIPVQLYFNVNILLISDYFTVRCKDPSSKAIYPSLPYASIHYNPNTRDRLANIKKNEDDFNVLVLGFDSVSRLQFERMLPKSFSYITKQLNGLVLK
;
A
#
# COMPACT_ATOMS: atom_id res chain seq x y z
N MET A 1 -24.17 -26.59 -3.27
CA MET A 1 -23.33 -26.75 -4.48
C MET A 1 -22.99 -25.34 -4.94
N LEU A 2 -21.86 -24.79 -4.48
CA LEU A 2 -21.46 -23.41 -4.78
C LEU A 2 -20.46 -23.47 -5.95
N THR A 3 -20.82 -22.82 -7.05
CA THR A 3 -20.01 -22.72 -8.26
C THR A 3 -18.73 -21.93 -7.97
N VAL A 4 -17.58 -22.56 -8.21
CA VAL A 4 -16.26 -21.96 -8.07
C VAL A 4 -16.00 -21.11 -9.32
N ASP A 5 -16.26 -19.80 -9.22
CA ASP A 5 -15.98 -18.86 -10.30
C ASP A 5 -14.47 -18.58 -10.39
N ASN A 6 -13.81 -19.29 -11.31
CA ASN A 6 -12.38 -19.15 -11.66
C ASN A 6 -12.09 -17.92 -12.57
N LYS A 7 -12.78 -16.79 -12.38
CA LYS A 7 -12.55 -15.61 -13.24
C LYS A 7 -11.37 -14.77 -12.74
N VAL A 8 -10.32 -14.72 -13.57
CA VAL A 8 -9.20 -13.79 -13.44
C VAL A 8 -9.73 -12.36 -13.59
N ILE A 9 -9.28 -11.51 -12.66
CA ILE A 9 -9.71 -10.13 -12.41
C ILE A 9 -9.23 -9.21 -13.55
N GLN A 10 -10.13 -8.46 -14.17
CA GLN A 10 -9.77 -7.33 -15.03
C GLN A 10 -10.11 -6.04 -14.29
N CYS A 11 -9.11 -5.41 -13.67
CA CYS A 11 -9.29 -4.08 -13.09
C CYS A 11 -9.43 -3.07 -14.23
N ARG A 12 -10.59 -2.42 -14.33
CA ARG A 12 -10.78 -1.30 -15.25
C ARG A 12 -10.41 -0.02 -14.51
N PHE A 13 -9.17 0.42 -14.69
CA PHE A 13 -8.77 1.74 -14.22
C PHE A 13 -9.45 2.80 -15.08
N PRO A 14 -9.96 3.89 -14.49
CA PRO A 14 -10.39 5.03 -15.29
C PRO A 14 -9.20 5.51 -16.12
N GLN A 15 -9.41 5.69 -17.42
CA GLN A 15 -8.37 6.23 -18.29
C GLN A 15 -8.11 7.67 -17.88
N LEU A 16 -6.88 7.95 -17.43
CA LEU A 16 -6.44 9.32 -17.15
C LEU A 16 -6.39 10.08 -18.48
N SER A 17 -7.28 11.07 -18.63
CA SER A 17 -7.24 11.98 -19.76
C SER A 17 -6.43 13.23 -19.37
N LEU A 18 -5.26 13.37 -19.98
CA LEU A 18 -4.42 14.56 -19.83
C LEU A 18 -4.92 15.63 -20.80
N ASN A 19 -5.45 16.73 -20.27
CA ASN A 19 -5.69 17.93 -21.06
C ASN A 19 -4.41 18.78 -21.07
N ILE A 20 -3.64 18.65 -22.15
CA ILE A 20 -2.34 19.30 -22.35
C ILE A 20 -2.47 20.83 -22.37
N ASN A 21 -3.63 21.37 -22.75
CA ASN A 21 -3.83 22.81 -22.90
C ASN A 21 -4.05 23.54 -21.57
N THR A 22 -4.39 22.83 -20.50
CA THR A 22 -4.68 23.45 -19.19
C THR A 22 -3.80 22.92 -18.06
N LEU A 23 -2.94 21.91 -18.30
CA LEU A 23 -2.16 21.22 -17.25
C LEU A 23 -3.02 20.81 -16.05
N THR A 24 -4.30 20.53 -16.28
CA THR A 24 -5.24 20.10 -15.23
C THR A 24 -5.45 18.60 -15.34
N PHE A 25 -5.29 17.92 -14.21
CA PHE A 25 -5.69 16.53 -14.07
C PHE A 25 -7.18 16.53 -13.72
N ASN A 26 -8.02 16.21 -14.70
CA ASN A 26 -9.41 15.91 -14.41
C ASN A 26 -9.48 14.48 -13.88
N ILE A 27 -9.42 14.36 -12.56
CA ILE A 27 -9.81 13.12 -11.88
C ILE A 27 -11.33 13.20 -11.76
N PRO A 28 -12.13 12.43 -12.54
CA PRO A 28 -13.57 12.40 -12.34
C PRO A 28 -13.85 11.99 -10.89
N ASP A 29 -14.67 12.77 -10.21
CA ASP A 29 -14.83 12.81 -8.75
C ASP A 29 -15.35 11.50 -8.09
N THR A 30 -15.54 10.41 -8.83
CA THR A 30 -16.26 9.23 -8.30
C THR A 30 -15.81 7.85 -8.76
N ASP A 31 -14.87 7.68 -9.69
CA ASP A 31 -14.56 6.32 -10.16
C ASP A 31 -13.36 5.72 -9.44
N GLN A 32 -13.61 5.28 -8.20
CA GLN A 32 -12.76 4.28 -7.57
C GLN A 32 -12.64 3.07 -8.50
N PRO A 33 -11.46 2.43 -8.64
CA PRO A 33 -11.34 1.22 -9.43
C PRO A 33 -12.33 0.17 -8.92
N ILE A 34 -13.34 -0.16 -9.74
CA ILE A 34 -14.34 -1.17 -9.40
C ILE A 34 -13.68 -2.54 -9.57
N CYS A 35 -13.05 -3.01 -8.50
CA CYS A 35 -12.53 -4.35 -8.38
C CYS A 35 -13.63 -5.24 -7.78
N GLN A 36 -14.48 -5.85 -8.60
CA GLN A 36 -15.44 -6.85 -8.12
C GLN A 36 -14.75 -8.21 -7.95
N SER A 37 -14.07 -8.39 -6.81
CA SER A 37 -13.75 -9.73 -6.30
C SER A 37 -14.72 -10.04 -5.18
N TRP A 38 -15.49 -11.12 -5.27
CA TRP A 38 -16.34 -11.57 -4.16
C TRP A 38 -15.54 -12.34 -3.09
N PHE A 39 -14.23 -12.48 -3.29
CA PHE A 39 -13.35 -13.27 -2.45
C PHE A 39 -12.33 -12.37 -1.75
N TYR A 40 -12.65 -12.02 -0.49
CA TYR A 40 -11.74 -11.36 0.45
C TYR A 40 -11.59 -12.27 1.68
N PRO A 41 -10.62 -13.19 1.69
CA PRO A 41 -10.49 -14.15 2.77
C PRO A 41 -10.02 -13.52 4.08
N ILE A 42 -9.50 -12.29 4.03
CA ILE A 42 -8.96 -11.57 5.19
C ILE A 42 -9.60 -10.19 5.37
N ILE A 43 -9.64 -9.73 6.62
CA ILE A 43 -9.95 -8.36 7.02
C ILE A 43 -8.68 -7.71 7.59
N ILE A 44 -8.49 -6.44 7.30
CA ILE A 44 -7.39 -5.63 7.84
C ILE A 44 -7.98 -4.51 8.70
N GLU A 45 -7.65 -4.53 10.00
CA GLU A 45 -8.14 -3.57 10.98
C GLU A 45 -7.01 -3.24 11.96
N ASN A 46 -6.81 -1.95 12.26
CA ASN A 46 -5.84 -1.48 13.27
C ASN A 46 -4.43 -2.09 13.10
N TYR A 47 -3.88 -2.08 11.89
CA TYR A 47 -2.57 -2.65 11.57
C TYR A 47 -2.46 -4.17 11.73
N HIS A 48 -3.58 -4.87 11.88
CA HIS A 48 -3.64 -6.31 11.98
C HIS A 48 -4.41 -6.90 10.80
N ALA A 49 -3.98 -8.07 10.33
CA ALA A 49 -4.75 -8.90 9.41
C ALA A 49 -5.33 -10.12 10.14
N ARG A 50 -6.56 -10.49 9.79
CA ARG A 50 -7.21 -11.70 10.30
C ARG A 50 -7.94 -12.45 9.19
N LEU A 51 -7.89 -13.77 9.24
CA LEU A 51 -8.65 -14.64 8.34
C LEU A 51 -10.11 -14.69 8.78
N VAL A 52 -11.05 -14.46 7.86
CA VAL A 52 -12.49 -14.50 8.15
C VAL A 52 -13.21 -15.74 7.61
N VAL A 53 -12.50 -16.57 6.85
CA VAL A 53 -13.06 -17.80 6.28
C VAL A 53 -12.45 -19.01 7.00
N PRO A 54 -13.22 -19.78 7.79
CA PRO A 54 -12.68 -20.76 8.73
C PRO A 54 -12.10 -22.02 8.07
N TYR A 55 -12.62 -22.42 6.91
CA TYR A 55 -12.20 -23.62 6.20
C TYR A 55 -10.99 -23.40 5.29
N LEU A 56 -10.51 -22.15 5.15
CA LEU A 56 -9.35 -21.86 4.32
C LEU A 56 -8.06 -21.95 5.11
N ASN A 57 -7.04 -22.49 4.46
CA ASN A 57 -5.67 -22.39 4.90
C ASN A 57 -4.99 -21.32 4.06
N CYS A 58 -4.71 -20.16 4.68
CA CYS A 58 -4.12 -19.02 3.98
C CYS A 58 -2.75 -18.63 4.53
N THR A 59 -1.85 -18.24 3.64
CA THR A 59 -0.53 -17.73 3.97
C THR A 59 -0.38 -16.33 3.39
N ALA A 60 -0.07 -15.36 4.23
CA ALA A 60 0.33 -14.02 3.80
C ALA A 60 1.83 -14.00 3.49
N ILE A 61 2.23 -13.42 2.36
CA ILE A 61 3.62 -13.25 1.95
C ILE A 61 3.90 -11.76 1.96
N PHE A 62 4.61 -11.30 2.98
CA PHE A 62 5.01 -9.90 3.13
C PHE A 62 6.28 -9.61 2.35
N TYR A 63 6.34 -8.44 1.74
CA TYR A 63 7.52 -7.97 1.01
C TYR A 63 8.19 -6.89 1.85
N VAL A 64 9.24 -7.26 2.57
CA VAL A 64 9.97 -6.35 3.46
C VAL A 64 11.21 -5.87 2.73
N GLY A 65 11.39 -4.55 2.59
CA GLY A 65 12.52 -3.95 1.92
C GLY A 65 12.75 -2.53 2.40
N GLU A 66 13.97 -2.04 2.22
CA GLU A 66 14.35 -0.67 2.57
C GLU A 66 14.95 0.02 1.33
N GLY A 67 14.22 1.02 0.81
CA GLY A 67 14.57 1.74 -0.42
C GLY A 67 14.66 0.84 -1.66
N ASP A 68 15.66 1.08 -2.50
CA ASP A 68 15.90 0.35 -3.76
C ASP A 68 16.45 -1.08 -3.59
N LYS A 69 16.56 -1.59 -2.35
CA LYS A 69 17.09 -2.95 -2.11
C LYS A 69 16.10 -4.02 -2.52
N LYS A 70 16.62 -5.22 -2.83
CA LYS A 70 15.78 -6.40 -3.10
C LYS A 70 14.89 -6.68 -1.89
N TYR A 71 13.59 -6.83 -2.14
CA TYR A 71 12.62 -7.23 -1.12
C TYR A 71 12.87 -8.66 -0.63
N GLU A 72 12.86 -8.84 0.67
CA GLU A 72 12.75 -10.14 1.32
C GLU A 72 11.28 -10.56 1.41
N LYS A 73 11.01 -11.84 1.13
CA LYS A 73 9.65 -12.40 1.19
C LYS A 73 9.49 -13.17 2.49
N ILE A 74 8.63 -12.68 3.37
CA ILE A 74 8.37 -13.30 4.67
C ILE A 74 6.98 -13.96 4.65
N PRO A 75 6.88 -15.30 4.61
CA PRO A 75 5.60 -15.99 4.70
C PRO A 75 5.11 -16.09 6.15
N VAL A 76 3.85 -15.74 6.38
CA VAL A 76 3.17 -15.82 7.68
C VAL A 76 1.87 -16.57 7.50
N GLN A 77 1.68 -17.62 8.29
CA GLN A 77 0.46 -18.41 8.28
C GLN A 77 -0.69 -17.62 8.94
N LEU A 78 -1.83 -17.57 8.28
CA LEU A 78 -3.05 -16.97 8.83
C LEU A 78 -3.93 -18.04 9.46
N TYR A 79 -4.53 -17.71 10.59
CA TYR A 79 -5.47 -18.56 11.30
C TYR A 79 -6.81 -17.85 11.45
N PHE A 80 -7.89 -18.63 11.45
CA PHE A 80 -9.25 -18.11 11.55
C PHE A 80 -9.43 -17.27 12.82
N ASN A 81 -9.89 -16.03 12.62
CA ASN A 81 -10.14 -15.07 13.68
C ASN A 81 -8.94 -14.78 14.61
N VAL A 82 -7.71 -15.00 14.13
CA VAL A 82 -6.48 -14.63 14.84
C VAL A 82 -5.90 -13.38 14.18
N ASN A 83 -5.65 -12.36 14.99
CA ASN A 83 -5.00 -11.13 14.55
C ASN A 83 -3.49 -11.35 14.43
N ILE A 84 -2.95 -11.06 13.25
CA ILE A 84 -1.51 -10.99 13.01
C ILE A 84 -1.11 -9.54 12.74
N LEU A 85 0.00 -9.10 13.31
CA LEU A 85 0.52 -7.76 13.05
C LEU A 85 1.05 -7.68 11.61
N LEU A 86 0.70 -6.61 10.89
CA LEU A 86 1.27 -6.32 9.59
C LEU A 86 2.76 -5.95 9.74
N ILE A 87 3.62 -6.64 9.00
CA ILE A 87 5.08 -6.39 8.99
C ILE A 87 5.56 -5.65 7.74
N SER A 88 4.69 -5.44 6.75
CA SER A 88 4.94 -4.64 5.56
C SER A 88 3.65 -4.02 5.05
N ASP A 89 3.78 -2.90 4.35
CA ASP A 89 2.67 -2.19 3.74
C ASP A 89 2.09 -2.97 2.54
N TYR A 90 2.91 -3.80 1.89
CA TYR A 90 2.51 -4.60 0.74
C TYR A 90 2.72 -6.10 1.01
N PHE A 91 1.69 -6.89 0.70
CA PHE A 91 1.73 -8.35 0.86
C PHE A 91 0.75 -9.04 -0.07
N THR A 92 0.96 -10.34 -0.30
CA THR A 92 0.02 -11.19 -1.05
C THR A 92 -0.52 -12.30 -0.17
N VAL A 93 -1.81 -12.62 -0.30
CA VAL A 93 -2.43 -13.72 0.42
C VAL A 93 -2.68 -14.87 -0.54
N ARG A 94 -2.23 -16.06 -0.17
CA ARG A 94 -2.48 -17.30 -0.90
C ARG A 94 -3.35 -18.21 -0.05
N CYS A 95 -4.48 -18.63 -0.57
CA CYS A 95 -5.41 -19.50 0.13
C CYS A 95 -5.61 -20.82 -0.62
N LYS A 96 -5.74 -21.89 0.15
CA LYS A 96 -6.15 -23.21 -0.33
C LYS A 96 -7.24 -23.76 0.58
N ASP A 97 -8.19 -24.47 0.01
CA ASP A 97 -9.17 -25.24 0.76
C ASP A 97 -8.64 -26.68 0.95
N PRO A 98 -8.34 -27.11 2.19
CA PRO A 98 -7.86 -28.47 2.45
C PRO A 98 -8.87 -29.55 2.07
N SER A 99 -10.17 -29.25 2.14
CA SER A 99 -11.26 -30.20 1.90
C SER A 99 -11.48 -30.45 0.41
N SER A 100 -11.53 -29.38 -0.39
CA SER A 100 -11.74 -29.50 -1.85
C SER A 100 -10.44 -29.59 -2.66
N LYS A 101 -9.27 -29.40 -2.01
CA LYS A 101 -7.96 -29.19 -2.67
C LYS A 101 -7.96 -28.02 -3.66
N ALA A 102 -8.98 -27.16 -3.65
CA ALA A 102 -9.03 -25.99 -4.51
C ALA A 102 -7.95 -24.98 -4.10
N ILE A 103 -7.23 -24.47 -5.09
CA ILE A 103 -6.23 -23.41 -4.92
C ILE A 103 -6.86 -22.11 -5.42
N TYR A 104 -6.95 -21.12 -4.54
CA TYR A 104 -7.48 -19.80 -4.88
C TYR A 104 -6.38 -18.91 -5.47
N PRO A 105 -6.75 -17.91 -6.30
CA PRO A 105 -5.79 -16.95 -6.83
C PRO A 105 -5.06 -16.20 -5.70
N SER A 106 -3.81 -15.82 -5.95
CA SER A 106 -3.06 -14.96 -5.03
C SER A 106 -3.65 -13.55 -5.05
N LEU A 107 -4.01 -13.01 -3.90
CA LEU A 107 -4.63 -11.69 -3.76
C LEU A 107 -3.61 -10.68 -3.23
N PRO A 108 -3.35 -9.55 -3.93
CA PRO A 108 -2.50 -8.49 -3.41
C PRO A 108 -3.27 -7.62 -2.41
N TYR A 109 -2.58 -7.18 -1.35
CA TYR A 109 -3.07 -6.26 -0.34
C TYR A 109 -2.06 -5.13 -0.14
N ALA A 110 -2.60 -3.92 0.03
CA ALA A 110 -1.85 -2.73 0.42
C ALA A 110 -2.54 -2.12 1.65
N SER A 111 -1.78 -1.93 2.74
CA SER A 111 -2.25 -1.31 3.98
C SER A 111 -1.10 -0.58 4.63
N ILE A 112 -1.36 0.24 5.64
CA ILE A 112 -0.31 0.84 6.46
C ILE A 112 0.11 -0.18 7.52
N HIS A 113 1.40 -0.49 7.63
CA HIS A 113 1.95 -1.23 8.76
C HIS A 113 2.36 -0.28 9.90
N TYR A 114 2.26 -0.75 11.13
CA TYR A 114 2.65 0.04 12.30
C TYR A 114 4.16 0.03 12.50
N ASN A 115 4.81 1.18 12.28
CA ASN A 115 6.22 1.37 12.62
C ASN A 115 6.35 2.24 13.88
N PRO A 116 6.79 1.68 15.03
CA PRO A 116 6.93 2.43 16.28
C PRO A 116 7.95 3.57 16.15
N ASN A 117 9.07 3.36 15.46
CA ASN A 117 10.11 4.38 15.28
C ASN A 117 9.58 5.63 14.57
N THR A 118 8.68 5.43 13.60
CA THR A 118 8.03 6.55 12.89
C THR A 118 7.10 7.32 13.81
N ARG A 119 6.35 6.65 14.68
CA ARG A 119 5.43 7.27 15.64
C ARG A 119 6.15 7.97 16.77
N ASP A 120 7.20 7.38 17.32
CA ASP A 120 8.01 8.01 18.38
C ASP A 120 8.68 9.28 17.87
N ARG A 121 9.15 9.27 16.60
CA ARG A 121 9.62 10.48 15.95
C ARG A 121 8.53 11.55 15.87
N LEU A 122 7.30 11.17 15.49
CA LEU A 122 6.17 12.11 15.42
C LEU A 122 5.74 12.63 16.80
N ALA A 123 5.83 11.81 17.85
CA ALA A 123 5.48 12.20 19.21
C ALA A 123 6.48 13.18 19.82
N ASN A 124 7.76 13.08 19.42
CA ASN A 124 8.83 13.95 19.88
C ASN A 124 8.97 15.26 19.08
N ILE A 125 8.21 15.43 18.00
CA ILE A 125 8.12 16.71 17.29
C ILE A 125 7.20 17.64 18.10
N LYS A 126 7.77 18.73 18.64
CA LYS A 126 6.99 19.83 19.21
C LYS A 126 6.03 20.35 18.15
N LYS A 127 4.74 20.11 18.32
CA LYS A 127 3.69 20.70 17.48
C LYS A 127 3.50 22.15 17.88
N ASN A 128 3.83 23.08 17.00
CA ASN A 128 3.33 24.45 17.05
C ASN A 128 2.00 24.52 16.28
N GLU A 129 1.12 25.45 16.64
CA GLU A 129 -0.19 25.62 15.98
C GLU A 129 -0.07 25.95 14.48
N ASP A 130 1.10 26.41 14.03
CA ASP A 130 1.40 26.76 12.64
C ASP A 130 2.14 25.65 11.85
N ASP A 131 2.32 24.45 12.40
CA ASP A 131 3.04 23.38 11.72
C ASP A 131 2.15 22.70 10.65
N PHE A 132 2.61 22.71 9.39
CA PHE A 132 1.96 22.01 8.28
C PHE A 132 2.85 20.90 7.69
N ASN A 133 2.25 19.77 7.35
CA ASN A 133 2.94 18.67 6.67
C ASN A 133 2.94 18.91 5.16
N VAL A 134 4.12 19.03 4.56
CA VAL A 134 4.28 19.14 3.11
C VAL A 134 4.69 17.79 2.54
N LEU A 135 3.88 17.25 1.63
CA LEU A 135 4.20 16.06 0.84
C LEU A 135 4.47 16.47 -0.61
N VAL A 136 5.67 16.17 -1.11
CA VAL A 136 6.05 16.38 -2.51
C VAL A 136 6.15 15.02 -3.18
N LEU A 137 5.29 14.77 -4.16
CA LEU A 137 5.25 13.50 -4.91
C LEU A 137 5.86 13.68 -6.29
N GLY A 138 6.90 12.90 -6.59
CA GLY A 138 7.42 12.69 -7.93
C GLY A 138 6.90 11.35 -8.46
N PHE A 139 6.27 11.35 -9.64
CA PHE A 139 5.70 10.13 -10.24
C PHE A 139 6.76 9.19 -10.80
N ASP A 140 7.96 9.69 -11.06
CA ASP A 140 9.10 8.96 -11.59
C ASP A 140 10.41 9.55 -11.07
N SER A 141 11.51 8.83 -11.30
CA SER A 141 12.83 9.30 -10.90
C SER A 141 13.24 10.59 -11.61
N VAL A 142 12.73 10.85 -12.81
CA VAL A 142 13.03 12.05 -13.60
C VAL A 142 12.37 13.29 -13.00
N SER A 143 11.11 13.22 -12.60
CA SER A 143 10.40 14.33 -11.95
C SER A 143 11.03 14.71 -10.61
N ARG A 144 11.52 13.73 -9.84
CA ARG A 144 12.31 14.00 -8.63
C ARG A 144 13.58 14.80 -8.96
N LEU A 145 14.37 14.32 -9.92
CA LEU A 145 15.60 14.99 -10.36
C LEU A 145 15.32 16.38 -10.93
N GLN A 146 14.20 16.55 -11.64
CA GLN A 146 13.80 17.84 -12.17
C GLN A 146 13.42 18.82 -11.05
N PHE A 147 12.70 18.38 -10.02
CA PHE A 147 12.40 19.20 -8.84
C PHE A 147 13.68 19.65 -8.12
N GLU A 148 14.63 18.73 -7.90
CA GLU A 148 15.93 19.04 -7.29
C GLU A 148 16.71 20.11 -8.10
N ARG A 149 16.65 20.04 -9.43
CA ARG A 149 17.35 20.97 -10.34
C ARG A 149 16.66 22.32 -10.48
N MET A 150 15.33 22.35 -10.57
CA MET A 150 14.57 23.58 -10.79
C MET A 150 14.43 24.40 -9.51
N LEU A 151 14.33 23.75 -8.35
CA LEU A 151 14.10 24.41 -7.07
C LEU A 151 15.17 24.01 -6.02
N PRO A 152 16.47 24.23 -6.29
CA PRO A 152 17.54 23.74 -5.45
C PRO A 152 17.54 24.39 -4.06
N LYS A 153 17.14 25.67 -3.96
CA LYS A 153 17.01 26.37 -2.68
C LYS A 153 15.88 25.79 -1.83
N SER A 154 14.71 25.56 -2.42
CA SER A 154 13.56 24.96 -1.74
C SER A 154 13.88 23.52 -1.32
N PHE A 155 14.47 22.71 -2.20
CA PHE A 155 14.90 21.36 -1.87
C PHE A 155 15.92 21.35 -0.71
N SER A 156 16.92 22.24 -0.74
CA SER A 156 17.89 22.37 0.36
C SER A 156 17.25 22.85 1.67
N TYR A 157 16.27 23.74 1.61
CA TYR A 157 15.54 24.22 2.78
C TYR A 157 14.73 23.08 3.43
N ILE A 158 13.96 22.37 2.61
CA ILE A 158 13.15 21.22 3.06
C ILE A 158 14.05 20.14 3.69
N THR A 159 15.14 19.76 3.02
CA THR A 159 15.99 18.65 3.48
C THR A 159 16.90 19.01 4.65
N LYS A 160 17.47 20.23 4.68
CA LYS A 160 18.48 20.60 5.69
C LYS A 160 17.92 21.41 6.87
N GLN A 161 16.93 22.28 6.63
CA GLN A 161 16.39 23.14 7.68
C GLN A 161 15.13 22.54 8.32
N LEU A 162 14.25 21.96 7.51
CA LEU A 162 13.03 21.33 8.00
C LEU A 162 13.20 19.83 8.35
N ASN A 163 14.40 19.27 8.18
CA ASN A 163 14.67 17.83 8.35
C ASN A 163 13.68 16.94 7.56
N GLY A 164 13.28 17.40 6.37
CA GLY A 164 12.36 16.70 5.50
C GLY A 164 12.90 15.32 5.08
N LEU A 165 12.03 14.32 5.12
CA LEU A 165 12.37 12.95 4.70
C LEU A 165 12.22 12.82 3.18
N VAL A 166 13.30 12.44 2.50
CA VAL A 166 13.25 12.03 1.09
C VAL A 166 13.15 10.52 1.04
N LEU A 167 11.98 10.02 0.62
CA LEU A 167 11.80 8.60 0.32
C LEU A 167 12.56 8.28 -0.97
N LYS A 168 13.51 7.34 -0.89
CA LYS A 168 14.30 6.86 -2.02
C LYS A 168 13.77 5.52 -2.46
#